data_AF-A0A9W7CPC7-F1
#
_entry.id   AF-A0A9W7CPC7-F1
#
_cell.length_a   1.000
_cell.length_b   1.000
_cell.length_c   1.000
_cell.angle_alpha   90.00
_cell.angle_beta   90.00
_cell.angle_gamma   90.00
#
_symmetry.space_group_name_H-M   'P 1'
#
loop_
_entity.id
_entity.type
_entity.pdbx_description
1 polymer ?
#
loop_
_entity_poly.entity_id
_entity_poly.type
_entity_poly.pdbx_seq_one_letter_code
_entity_poly.pdbx_strand_id
1 'polypeptide(L)'
;MPPLSRVVDRPLNFFQFHFICGFDDNDQPIRIIGWGHPELISLLKYSGTCIFIDGTFRCVPRGFQQCIVVMVHDRSSGLYVPVFYVLTTHRTMNIYRHVLHFIIQAADEQLEPAEFICDFERALINAVQIQFPAADIIGCLFHFKQAVRRRMKTLGISKRATSIAMESGVLDMLTVITPDLISSRAREIIQLPDPVDLPSEAEDSTDDEDDEVDGASSSSDGALSSNSSEAESGEPEEIRVIV
;
A
#
# COMPACT_ATOMS: atom_id res chain seq x y z
N MET A 1 14.67 -26.84 4.08
CA MET A 1 15.25 -25.61 3.49
C MET A 1 15.39 -25.83 1.99
N PRO A 2 14.79 -25.00 1.12
CA PRO A 2 14.85 -25.22 -0.33
C PRO A 2 16.30 -25.31 -0.84
N PRO A 3 16.64 -26.24 -1.75
CA PRO A 3 18.04 -26.47 -2.16
C PRO A 3 18.78 -25.22 -2.67
N LEU A 4 18.06 -24.29 -3.31
CA LEU A 4 18.60 -23.06 -3.91
C LEU A 4 18.45 -21.83 -3.02
N SER A 5 18.10 -22.00 -1.75
CA SER A 5 17.83 -20.88 -0.84
C SER A 5 19.05 -20.36 -0.07
N ARG A 6 20.22 -21.00 -0.25
CA ARG A 6 21.45 -20.61 0.43
C ARG A 6 22.11 -19.42 -0.27
N VAL A 7 22.65 -18.51 0.54
CA VAL A 7 23.59 -17.49 0.07
C VAL A 7 24.87 -18.19 -0.38
N VAL A 8 25.43 -17.77 -1.51
CA VAL A 8 26.66 -18.35 -2.08
C VAL A 8 27.78 -18.28 -1.04
N ASP A 9 28.47 -19.40 -0.84
CA ASP A 9 29.58 -19.57 0.10
C ASP A 9 29.27 -19.23 1.57
N ARG A 10 28.00 -19.19 1.98
CA ARG A 10 27.59 -18.97 3.38
C ARG A 10 26.56 -19.99 3.87
N PRO A 11 26.48 -20.27 5.18
CA PRO A 11 25.41 -21.09 5.75
C PRO A 11 24.06 -20.35 5.82
N LEU A 12 24.05 -19.04 5.50
CA LEU A 12 22.87 -18.18 5.52
C LEU A 12 21.86 -18.59 4.45
N ASN A 13 20.59 -18.41 4.77
CA ASN A 13 19.48 -18.69 3.89
C ASN A 13 18.73 -17.37 3.61
N PHE A 14 18.42 -17.07 2.35
CA PHE A 14 17.60 -15.91 2.01
C PHE A 14 16.10 -16.20 2.12
N PHE A 15 15.67 -17.45 1.97
CA PHE A 15 14.29 -17.87 2.16
C PHE A 15 13.95 -17.91 3.65
N GLN A 16 13.07 -16.99 4.07
CA GLN A 16 12.73 -16.82 5.47
C GLN A 16 11.49 -17.63 5.85
N PHE A 17 10.44 -17.60 5.02
CA PHE A 17 9.19 -18.27 5.33
C PHE A 17 8.36 -18.62 4.09
N HIS A 18 7.53 -19.66 4.25
CA HIS A 18 6.39 -19.96 3.39
C HIS A 18 5.23 -20.38 4.30
N PHE A 19 4.13 -19.67 4.18
CA PHE A 19 2.95 -19.84 5.00
C PHE A 19 1.70 -19.94 4.14
N ILE A 20 0.78 -20.81 4.55
CA ILE A 20 -0.56 -20.94 3.98
C ILE A 20 -1.54 -20.61 5.10
N CYS A 21 -2.28 -19.50 4.96
CA CYS A 21 -3.17 -19.02 6.01
C CYS A 21 -4.61 -19.56 5.88
N GLY A 22 -4.92 -20.25 4.79
CA GLY A 22 -6.24 -20.79 4.50
C GLY A 22 -6.42 -21.07 3.01
N PHE A 23 -7.67 -21.23 2.61
CA PHE A 23 -8.11 -21.40 1.23
C PHE A 23 -9.12 -20.30 0.88
N ASP A 24 -9.13 -19.85 -0.36
CA ASP A 24 -10.13 -18.91 -0.87
C ASP A 24 -11.41 -19.63 -1.31
N ASP A 25 -12.39 -18.87 -1.79
CA ASP A 25 -13.71 -19.38 -2.20
C ASP A 25 -13.63 -20.38 -3.37
N ASN A 26 -12.51 -20.41 -4.10
CA ASN A 26 -12.23 -21.33 -5.20
C ASN A 26 -11.36 -22.52 -4.75
N ASP A 27 -11.24 -22.76 -3.45
CA ASP A 27 -10.41 -23.79 -2.83
C ASP A 27 -8.92 -23.66 -3.21
N GLN A 28 -8.46 -22.45 -3.55
CA GLN A 28 -7.05 -22.18 -3.82
C GLN A 28 -6.33 -21.74 -2.54
N PRO A 29 -5.10 -22.23 -2.29
CA PRO A 29 -4.37 -21.90 -1.07
C PRO A 29 -3.95 -20.43 -1.05
N ILE A 30 -4.24 -19.76 0.06
CA ILE A 30 -3.80 -18.39 0.30
C ILE A 30 -2.35 -18.43 0.82
N ARG A 31 -1.41 -18.21 -0.11
CA ARG A 31 0.03 -18.32 0.14
C ARG A 31 0.68 -16.96 0.42
N ILE A 32 1.63 -16.99 1.35
CA ILE A 32 2.56 -15.91 1.67
C ILE A 32 3.98 -16.50 1.65
N ILE A 33 4.87 -15.97 0.81
CA ILE A 33 6.25 -16.45 0.67
C ILE A 33 7.19 -15.28 0.82
N GLY A 34 8.09 -15.34 1.80
CA GLY A 34 8.99 -14.25 2.12
C GLY A 34 10.45 -14.63 2.04
N TRP A 35 11.25 -13.71 1.50
CA TRP A 35 12.70 -13.84 1.47
C TRP A 35 13.40 -12.49 1.59
N GLY A 36 14.61 -12.54 2.11
CA GLY A 36 15.47 -11.38 2.31
C GLY A 36 16.85 -11.87 2.70
N HIS A 37 17.89 -11.13 2.31
CA HIS A 37 19.24 -11.47 2.72
C HIS A 37 19.40 -11.18 4.22
N PRO A 38 19.83 -12.12 5.07
CA PRO A 38 19.87 -11.92 6.53
C PRO A 38 20.64 -10.67 6.98
N GLU A 39 21.73 -10.33 6.29
CA GLU A 39 22.48 -9.11 6.60
C GLU A 39 21.71 -7.83 6.25
N LEU A 40 20.89 -7.84 5.19
CA LEU A 40 20.06 -6.70 4.84
C LEU A 40 18.86 -6.58 5.79
N ILE A 41 18.28 -7.71 6.21
CA ILE A 41 17.23 -7.75 7.24
C ILE A 41 17.72 -7.12 8.55
N SER A 42 19.02 -7.22 8.87
CA SER A 42 19.57 -6.59 10.08
C SER A 42 19.40 -5.06 10.11
N LEU A 43 19.26 -4.42 8.94
CA LEU A 43 18.99 -2.97 8.85
C LEU A 43 17.60 -2.61 9.41
N LEU A 44 16.65 -3.55 9.43
CA LEU A 44 15.32 -3.34 10.03
C LEU A 44 15.37 -3.26 11.56
N LYS A 45 16.46 -3.73 12.18
CA LYS A 45 16.60 -3.80 13.65
C LYS A 45 17.07 -2.49 14.27
N TYR A 46 17.41 -1.49 13.46
CA TYR A 46 17.74 -0.16 13.97
C TYR A 46 16.47 0.52 14.47
N SER A 47 16.49 1.00 15.72
CA SER A 47 15.38 1.75 16.30
C SER A 47 15.15 3.07 15.53
N GLY A 48 13.88 3.42 15.35
CA GLY A 48 13.47 4.61 14.62
C GLY A 48 13.76 4.54 13.12
N THR A 49 13.74 3.34 12.54
CA THR A 49 13.93 3.17 11.09
C THR A 49 12.72 3.67 10.33
N CYS A 50 12.99 4.28 9.18
CA CYS A 50 12.02 4.70 8.19
C CYS A 50 11.86 3.55 7.17
N ILE A 51 10.68 2.92 7.13
CA ILE A 51 10.41 1.73 6.31
C ILE A 51 9.55 2.13 5.12
N PHE A 52 9.98 1.73 3.92
CA PHE A 52 9.22 1.90 2.69
C PHE A 52 8.61 0.54 2.32
N ILE A 53 7.30 0.52 2.06
CA ILE A 53 6.59 -0.70 1.63
C ILE A 53 5.88 -0.39 0.32
N ASP A 54 6.17 -1.18 -0.71
CA ASP A 54 5.59 -1.03 -2.04
C ASP A 54 5.10 -2.37 -2.60
N GLY A 55 3.90 -2.38 -3.17
CA GLY A 55 3.31 -3.53 -3.84
C GLY A 55 3.55 -3.48 -5.35
N THR A 56 4.24 -4.48 -5.90
CA THR A 56 4.43 -4.61 -7.36
C THR A 56 3.54 -5.71 -7.94
N PHE A 57 2.80 -5.39 -8.99
CA PHE A 57 1.75 -6.28 -9.53
C PHE A 57 2.12 -6.92 -10.88
N ARG A 58 2.93 -6.23 -11.70
CA ARG A 58 3.20 -6.64 -13.09
C ARG A 58 4.30 -7.69 -13.24
N CYS A 59 5.12 -7.87 -12.21
CA CYS A 59 6.33 -8.70 -12.25
C CYS A 59 6.25 -9.83 -11.22
N VAL A 60 5.09 -10.48 -11.14
CA VAL A 60 4.84 -11.57 -10.17
C VAL A 60 4.66 -12.90 -10.88
N PRO A 61 5.12 -14.03 -10.28
CA PRO A 61 4.85 -15.35 -10.82
C PRO A 61 3.36 -15.64 -10.90
N ARG A 62 2.95 -16.47 -11.87
CA ARG A 62 1.55 -16.92 -12.00
C ARG A 62 1.04 -17.52 -10.69
N GLY A 63 -0.19 -17.15 -10.32
CA GLY A 63 -0.83 -17.57 -9.08
C GLY A 63 -0.45 -16.75 -7.86
N PHE A 64 0.17 -15.58 -8.04
CA PHE A 64 0.34 -14.52 -7.03
C PHE A 64 -0.25 -13.22 -7.55
N GLN A 65 -0.82 -12.40 -6.66
CA GLN A 65 -1.39 -11.10 -7.02
C GLN A 65 -0.38 -9.96 -6.89
N GLN A 66 0.57 -10.08 -5.96
CA GLN A 66 1.59 -9.04 -5.74
C GLN A 66 2.91 -9.59 -5.18
N CYS A 67 3.97 -8.82 -5.39
CA CYS A 67 5.22 -8.89 -4.66
C CYS A 67 5.41 -7.59 -3.88
N ILE A 68 5.33 -7.68 -2.57
CA ILE A 68 5.61 -6.60 -1.63
C ILE A 68 7.12 -6.49 -1.48
N VAL A 69 7.67 -5.28 -1.65
CA VAL A 69 9.07 -4.95 -1.41
C VAL A 69 9.16 -4.06 -0.19
N VAL A 70 9.97 -4.47 0.77
CA VAL A 70 10.28 -3.68 1.96
C VAL A 70 11.67 -3.11 1.79
N MET A 71 11.80 -1.80 1.89
CA MET A 71 13.06 -1.08 1.74
C MET A 71 13.32 -0.20 2.95
N VAL A 72 14.59 0.06 3.22
CA VAL A 72 15.04 1.00 4.25
C VAL A 72 16.11 1.91 3.67
N HIS A 73 16.23 3.12 4.21
CA HIS A 73 17.36 3.98 3.89
C HIS A 73 18.57 3.59 4.75
N ASP A 74 19.57 2.98 4.14
CA ASP A 74 20.85 2.70 4.79
C ASP A 74 21.68 3.98 4.84
N ARG A 75 21.75 4.59 6.03
CA ARG A 75 22.49 5.83 6.26
C ARG A 75 23.98 5.70 5.95
N SER A 76 24.55 4.49 6.03
CA SER A 76 25.99 4.30 5.80
C SER A 76 26.35 4.39 4.31
N SER A 77 25.52 3.84 3.43
CA SER A 77 25.68 3.94 1.98
C SER A 77 24.96 5.14 1.36
N GLY A 78 23.98 5.72 2.06
CA GLY A 78 23.10 6.77 1.53
C GLY A 78 22.12 6.25 0.48
N LEU A 79 21.83 4.94 0.48
CA LEU A 79 20.98 4.28 -0.50
C LEU A 79 19.72 3.73 0.14
N TYR A 80 18.65 3.68 -0.67
CA TYR A 80 17.47 2.89 -0.35
C TYR A 80 17.74 1.45 -0.74
N VAL A 81 17.72 0.55 0.25
CA VAL A 81 18.09 -0.84 0.09
C VAL A 81 16.83 -1.70 0.29
N PRO A 82 16.45 -2.53 -0.70
CA PRO A 82 15.42 -3.53 -0.50
C PRO A 82 15.95 -4.64 0.42
N VAL A 83 15.31 -4.78 1.57
CA VAL A 83 15.73 -5.70 2.64
C VAL A 83 14.86 -6.95 2.68
N PHE A 84 13.64 -6.87 2.17
CA PHE A 84 12.68 -7.98 2.19
C PHE A 84 11.79 -7.96 0.95
N TYR A 85 11.43 -9.15 0.48
CA TYR A 85 10.48 -9.38 -0.59
C TYR A 85 9.46 -10.42 -0.14
N VAL A 86 8.18 -10.15 -0.41
CA VAL A 86 7.09 -11.05 0.00
C VAL A 86 6.08 -11.21 -1.13
N LEU A 87 5.92 -12.43 -1.63
CA LEU A 87 4.86 -12.79 -2.56
C LEU A 87 3.59 -13.13 -1.81
N THR A 88 2.48 -12.54 -2.23
CA THR A 88 1.16 -12.85 -1.68
C THR A 88 0.15 -13.14 -2.79
N THR A 89 -0.73 -14.08 -2.49
CA THR A 89 -1.85 -14.45 -3.38
C THR A 89 -3.04 -13.49 -3.26
N HIS A 90 -3.06 -12.67 -2.20
CA HIS A 90 -4.17 -11.80 -1.82
C HIS A 90 -3.62 -10.48 -1.25
N ARG A 91 -4.48 -9.46 -1.23
CA ARG A 91 -4.15 -8.07 -0.81
C ARG A 91 -5.11 -7.56 0.27
N THR A 92 -5.51 -8.43 1.19
CA THR A 92 -6.40 -8.07 2.29
C THR A 92 -5.60 -7.59 3.50
N MET A 93 -6.24 -6.84 4.40
CA MET A 93 -5.60 -6.37 5.64
C MET A 93 -4.99 -7.54 6.45
N ASN A 94 -5.70 -8.68 6.54
CA ASN A 94 -5.22 -9.86 7.26
C ASN A 94 -3.92 -10.42 6.65
N ILE A 95 -3.78 -10.36 5.32
CA ILE A 95 -2.55 -10.77 4.66
C ILE A 95 -1.41 -9.83 4.99
N TYR A 96 -1.62 -8.51 4.94
CA TYR A 96 -0.60 -7.56 5.35
C TYR A 96 -0.19 -7.73 6.81
N ARG A 97 -1.13 -8.02 7.72
CA ARG A 97 -0.81 -8.34 9.12
C ARG A 97 0.09 -9.57 9.25
N HIS A 98 -0.19 -10.64 8.49
CA HIS A 98 0.69 -11.80 8.46
C HIS A 98 2.07 -11.47 7.88
N VAL A 99 2.12 -10.69 6.79
CA VAL A 99 3.38 -10.23 6.18
C VAL A 99 4.22 -9.46 7.20
N LEU A 100 3.65 -8.44 7.85
CA LEU A 100 4.33 -7.65 8.87
C LEU A 100 4.75 -8.52 10.06
N HIS A 101 3.90 -9.44 10.51
CA HIS A 101 4.25 -10.38 11.58
C HIS A 101 5.49 -11.22 11.23
N PHE A 102 5.54 -11.80 10.02
CA PHE A 102 6.71 -12.59 9.62
C PHE A 102 7.97 -11.74 9.44
N ILE A 103 7.84 -10.47 9.04
CA ILE A 103 8.99 -9.55 8.98
C ILE A 103 9.50 -9.24 10.40
N ILE A 104 8.63 -9.01 11.37
CA ILE A 104 9.00 -8.85 12.78
C ILE A 104 9.77 -10.08 13.27
N GLN A 105 9.26 -11.28 12.99
CA GLN A 105 9.92 -12.53 13.37
C GLN A 105 11.29 -12.69 12.70
N ALA A 106 11.40 -12.36 11.40
CA ALA A 106 12.68 -12.38 10.69
C ALA A 106 13.67 -11.33 11.19
N ALA A 107 13.19 -10.25 11.80
CA ALA A 107 13.98 -9.22 12.45
C ALA A 107 14.27 -9.53 13.94
N ASP A 108 14.12 -10.78 14.38
CA ASP A 108 14.30 -11.21 15.78
C ASP A 108 13.46 -10.40 16.79
N GLU A 109 12.26 -10.00 16.39
CA GLU A 109 11.33 -9.18 17.18
C GLU A 109 11.86 -7.78 17.54
N GLN A 110 12.91 -7.31 16.85
CA GLN A 110 13.55 -6.00 17.09
C GLN A 110 13.11 -4.92 16.09
N LEU A 111 11.92 -5.06 15.50
CA LEU A 111 11.41 -4.10 14.53
C LEU A 111 10.70 -2.93 15.24
N GLU A 112 11.39 -1.79 15.34
CA GLU A 112 10.87 -0.57 15.97
C GLU A 112 10.95 0.62 14.99
N PRO A 113 10.03 0.69 14.01
CA PRO A 113 10.01 1.76 13.02
C PRO A 113 9.49 3.07 13.63
N ALA A 114 10.06 4.19 13.19
CA ALA A 114 9.49 5.51 13.45
C ALA A 114 8.40 5.85 12.42
N GLU A 115 8.61 5.44 11.18
CA GLU A 115 7.79 5.86 10.04
C GLU A 115 7.60 4.71 9.06
N PHE A 116 6.42 4.64 8.46
CA PHE A 116 6.13 3.84 7.28
C PHE A 116 5.78 4.75 6.12
N ILE A 117 6.51 4.64 5.00
CA ILE A 117 6.13 5.22 3.72
C ILE A 117 5.50 4.12 2.88
N CYS A 118 4.24 4.28 2.52
CA CYS A 118 3.53 3.33 1.67
C CYS A 118 2.63 4.03 0.65
N ASP A 119 2.05 3.26 -0.26
CA ASP A 119 0.95 3.73 -1.09
C ASP A 119 -0.33 3.94 -0.26
N PHE A 120 -1.39 4.43 -0.90
CA PHE A 120 -2.65 4.75 -0.24
C PHE A 120 -3.58 3.52 -0.13
N GLU A 121 -3.03 2.30 -0.09
CA GLU A 121 -3.83 1.09 0.04
C GLU A 121 -4.33 0.95 1.49
N ARG A 122 -5.64 1.15 1.68
CA ARG A 122 -6.29 1.13 3.01
C ARG A 122 -6.01 -0.17 3.78
N ALA A 123 -5.94 -1.31 3.09
CA ALA A 123 -5.65 -2.60 3.73
C ALA A 123 -4.24 -2.65 4.34
N LEU A 124 -3.25 -2.07 3.66
CA LEU A 124 -1.88 -1.96 4.16
C LEU A 124 -1.79 -0.94 5.31
N ILE A 125 -2.36 0.25 5.12
CA ILE A 125 -2.39 1.32 6.13
C ILE A 125 -2.98 0.79 7.45
N ASN A 126 -4.16 0.17 7.40
CA ASN A 126 -4.81 -0.37 8.59
C ASN A 126 -3.96 -1.47 9.26
N ALA A 127 -3.31 -2.32 8.47
CA ALA A 127 -2.45 -3.36 9.02
C ALA A 127 -1.22 -2.78 9.74
N VAL A 128 -0.61 -1.73 9.19
CA VAL A 128 0.50 -1.01 9.82
C VAL A 128 0.04 -0.33 11.10
N GLN A 129 -1.05 0.44 11.07
CA GLN A 129 -1.62 1.13 12.24
C GLN A 129 -1.89 0.17 13.40
N ILE A 130 -2.48 -1.00 13.12
CA ILE A 130 -2.77 -1.98 14.16
C ILE A 130 -1.49 -2.57 14.77
N GLN A 131 -0.46 -2.80 13.96
CA GLN A 131 0.73 -3.52 14.37
C GLN A 131 1.83 -2.61 14.92
N PHE A 132 1.85 -1.34 14.50
CA PHE A 132 2.80 -0.30 14.89
C PHE A 132 2.05 1.01 15.20
N PRO A 133 1.22 1.06 16.25
CA PRO A 133 0.39 2.22 16.56
C PRO A 133 1.18 3.49 16.93
N ALA A 134 2.47 3.37 17.22
CA ALA A 134 3.35 4.48 17.53
C ALA A 134 4.13 5.02 16.31
N ALA A 135 4.08 4.32 15.17
CA ALA A 135 4.77 4.75 13.96
C ALA A 135 3.89 5.68 13.13
N ASP A 136 4.49 6.73 12.57
CA ASP A 136 3.79 7.61 11.64
C ASP A 136 3.60 6.90 10.29
N ILE A 137 2.40 7.01 9.71
CA ILE A 137 2.14 6.55 8.34
C ILE A 137 2.19 7.74 7.40
N ILE A 138 3.07 7.65 6.40
CA ILE A 138 3.32 8.68 5.41
C ILE A 138 2.95 8.13 4.02
N GLY A 139 2.03 8.82 3.35
CA GLY A 139 1.68 8.53 1.96
C GLY A 139 2.82 8.85 1.01
N CYS A 140 3.07 7.95 0.06
CA CYS A 140 4.14 8.12 -0.93
C CYS A 140 3.82 9.22 -1.96
N LEU A 141 4.66 10.26 -2.01
CA LEU A 141 4.52 11.39 -2.93
C LEU A 141 4.48 10.95 -4.41
N PHE A 142 5.25 9.93 -4.78
CA PHE A 142 5.25 9.39 -6.14
C PHE A 142 3.87 8.83 -6.53
N HIS A 143 3.26 8.05 -5.64
CA HIS A 143 1.91 7.51 -5.86
C HIS A 143 0.85 8.62 -5.87
N PHE A 144 0.99 9.62 -5.00
CA PHE A 144 0.13 10.80 -5.01
C PHE A 144 0.21 11.55 -6.35
N LYS A 145 1.42 11.90 -6.82
CA LYS A 145 1.62 12.59 -8.11
C LYS A 145 1.04 11.77 -9.27
N GLN A 146 1.21 10.45 -9.26
CA GLN A 146 0.60 9.57 -10.26
C GLN A 146 -0.94 9.62 -10.23
N ALA A 147 -1.56 9.55 -9.05
CA ALA A 147 -3.00 9.63 -8.89
C ALA A 147 -3.56 10.97 -9.40
N VAL A 148 -2.93 12.09 -8.99
CA VAL A 148 -3.28 13.43 -9.48
C VAL A 148 -3.15 13.50 -11.00
N ARG A 149 -2.05 13.01 -11.58
CA ARG A 149 -1.85 12.99 -13.04
C ARG A 149 -2.96 12.23 -13.77
N ARG A 150 -3.37 11.07 -13.25
CA ARG A 150 -4.49 10.29 -13.83
C ARG A 150 -5.79 11.09 -13.78
N ARG A 151 -6.09 11.72 -12.63
CA ARG A 151 -7.29 12.54 -12.48
C ARG A 151 -7.29 13.76 -13.41
N MET A 152 -6.16 14.46 -13.55
CA MET A 152 -6.01 15.57 -14.49
C MET A 152 -6.32 15.16 -15.93
N LYS A 153 -5.91 13.95 -16.34
CA LYS A 153 -6.22 13.40 -17.67
C LYS A 153 -7.72 13.15 -17.84
N THR A 154 -8.39 12.57 -16.85
CA THR A 154 -9.84 12.34 -16.86
C THR A 154 -10.63 13.66 -16.96
N LEU A 155 -10.15 14.71 -16.29
CA LEU A 155 -10.73 16.05 -16.34
C LEU A 155 -10.41 16.82 -17.63
N GLY A 156 -9.70 16.22 -18.59
CA GLY A 156 -9.36 16.86 -19.87
C GLY A 156 -8.31 17.97 -19.77
N ILE A 157 -7.55 18.04 -18.67
CA ILE A 157 -6.48 19.03 -18.52
C ILE A 157 -5.38 18.75 -19.57
N SER A 158 -4.92 19.81 -20.24
CA SER A 158 -3.94 19.68 -21.32
C SER A 158 -2.63 19.04 -20.84
N LYS A 159 -1.98 18.27 -21.73
CA LYS A 159 -0.67 17.66 -21.45
C LYS A 159 0.37 18.68 -20.98
N ARG A 160 0.33 19.92 -21.52
CA ARG A 160 1.21 21.01 -21.12
C ARG A 160 0.97 21.41 -19.66
N ALA A 161 -0.29 21.66 -19.28
CA ALA A 161 -0.62 22.02 -17.91
C ALA A 161 -0.33 20.89 -16.93
N THR A 162 -0.62 19.63 -17.30
CA THR A 162 -0.23 18.45 -16.51
C THR A 162 1.28 18.36 -16.33
N SER A 163 2.07 18.63 -17.37
CA SER A 163 3.54 18.61 -17.26
C SER A 163 4.04 19.62 -16.23
N ILE A 164 3.54 20.86 -16.30
CA ILE A 164 3.89 21.93 -15.35
C ILE A 164 3.50 21.53 -13.92
N ALA A 165 2.29 21.00 -13.73
CA ALA A 165 1.85 20.56 -12.40
C ALA A 165 2.72 19.44 -11.80
N MET A 166 3.33 18.59 -12.63
CA MET A 166 4.18 17.48 -12.17
C MET A 166 5.63 17.90 -11.88
N GLU A 167 6.05 19.11 -12.26
CA GLU A 167 7.38 19.65 -11.94
C GLU A 167 7.61 19.68 -10.42
N SER A 168 8.89 19.69 -10.01
CA SER A 168 9.26 19.84 -8.60
C SER A 168 8.97 21.27 -8.13
N GLY A 169 8.51 21.41 -6.90
CA GLY A 169 8.11 22.67 -6.30
C GLY A 169 6.71 23.13 -6.69
N VAL A 170 5.89 22.26 -7.32
CA VAL A 170 4.52 22.62 -7.73
C VAL A 170 3.51 21.87 -6.88
N LEU A 171 3.15 20.63 -7.23
CA LEU A 171 2.21 19.85 -6.42
C LEU A 171 2.81 19.37 -5.08
N ASP A 172 4.11 19.15 -5.04
CA ASP A 172 4.87 18.80 -3.82
C ASP A 172 4.93 19.97 -2.82
N MET A 173 4.61 21.19 -3.22
CA MET A 173 4.44 22.27 -2.25
C MET A 173 3.12 22.16 -1.47
N LEU A 174 2.11 21.44 -1.98
CA LEU A 174 0.85 21.27 -1.26
C LEU A 174 1.01 20.40 0.00
N THR A 175 2.01 19.53 0.02
CA THR A 175 2.25 18.60 1.14
C THR A 175 2.99 19.25 2.31
N VAL A 176 3.53 20.47 2.12
CA VAL A 176 4.15 21.28 3.19
C VAL A 176 3.23 22.40 3.70
N ILE A 177 2.06 22.57 3.08
CA ILE A 177 1.05 23.57 3.48
C ILE A 177 0.01 22.84 4.32
N THR A 178 -0.37 23.42 5.47
CA THR A 178 -1.41 22.84 6.30
C THR A 178 -2.77 22.90 5.57
N PRO A 179 -3.62 21.84 5.65
CA PRO A 179 -4.84 21.75 4.84
C PRO A 179 -5.78 22.96 4.95
N ASP A 180 -5.83 23.60 6.12
CA ASP A 180 -6.61 24.81 6.41
C ASP A 180 -6.16 26.04 5.59
N LEU A 181 -4.87 26.10 5.25
CA LEU A 181 -4.30 27.16 4.44
C LEU A 181 -4.47 26.90 2.94
N ILE A 182 -4.68 25.66 2.50
CA ILE A 182 -4.80 25.34 1.07
C ILE A 182 -6.04 26.01 0.49
N SER A 183 -7.21 25.85 1.12
CA SER A 183 -8.47 26.38 0.59
C SER A 183 -8.51 27.90 0.58
N SER A 184 -8.01 28.54 1.64
CA SER A 184 -7.98 30.00 1.76
C SER A 184 -7.01 30.61 0.73
N ARG A 185 -5.81 30.07 0.59
CA ARG A 185 -4.80 30.56 -0.37
C ARG A 185 -5.17 30.25 -1.83
N ALA A 186 -5.74 29.08 -2.10
CA ALA A 186 -6.21 28.74 -3.45
C ALA A 186 -7.30 29.73 -3.92
N ARG A 187 -8.22 30.12 -3.05
CA ARG A 187 -9.26 31.11 -3.37
C ARG A 187 -8.69 32.50 -3.65
N GLU A 188 -7.69 32.93 -2.88
CA GLU A 188 -6.99 34.21 -3.09
C GLU A 188 -6.27 34.26 -4.46
N ILE A 189 -5.64 33.16 -4.87
CA ILE A 189 -4.79 33.12 -6.07
C ILE A 189 -5.59 32.84 -7.34
N ILE A 190 -6.56 31.93 -7.29
CA ILE A 190 -7.26 31.41 -8.47
C ILE A 190 -8.56 32.19 -8.74
N GLN A 191 -8.99 33.08 -7.84
CA GLN A 191 -10.32 33.74 -7.89
C GLN A 191 -11.43 32.71 -8.13
N LEU A 192 -11.36 31.57 -7.45
CA LEU A 192 -12.40 30.55 -7.58
C LEU A 192 -13.73 31.14 -7.06
N PRO A 193 -14.84 30.97 -7.80
CA PRO A 193 -16.15 31.30 -7.28
C PRO A 193 -16.43 30.46 -6.03
N ASP A 194 -17.34 30.93 -5.16
CA ASP A 194 -17.74 30.24 -3.95
C ASP A 194 -18.12 28.77 -4.26
N PRO A 195 -17.86 27.82 -3.33
CA PRO A 195 -18.14 26.42 -3.56
C PRO A 195 -19.61 26.24 -4.00
N VAL A 196 -19.80 25.69 -5.19
CA VAL A 196 -21.11 25.19 -5.60
C VAL A 196 -21.32 23.90 -4.81
N ASP A 197 -22.41 23.80 -4.06
CA ASP A 197 -22.80 22.57 -3.36
C ASP A 197 -22.81 21.42 -4.37
N LEU A 198 -21.79 20.57 -4.29
CA LEU A 198 -21.75 19.33 -5.04
C LEU A 198 -22.82 18.43 -4.42
N PRO A 199 -23.71 17.82 -5.22
CA PRO A 199 -24.67 16.86 -4.69
C PRO A 199 -23.90 15.75 -3.98
N SER A 200 -24.41 15.35 -2.81
CA SER A 200 -23.86 14.25 -2.00
C SER A 200 -23.58 13.05 -2.89
N GLU A 201 -22.41 12.44 -2.71
CA GLU A 201 -21.96 11.26 -3.46
C GLU A 201 -23.12 10.28 -3.63
N ALA A 202 -23.57 10.13 -4.88
CA ALA A 202 -24.36 8.98 -5.24
C ALA A 202 -23.44 7.77 -5.07
N GLU A 203 -23.93 6.76 -4.34
CA GLU A 203 -23.28 5.48 -4.14
C GLU A 203 -22.69 4.98 -5.46
N ASP A 204 -21.36 4.87 -5.52
CA ASP A 204 -20.64 4.34 -6.67
C ASP A 204 -20.85 2.82 -6.72
N SER A 205 -22.00 2.42 -7.26
CA SER A 205 -22.23 1.09 -7.79
C SER A 205 -22.14 1.17 -9.31
N THR A 206 -20.94 1.02 -9.86
CA THR A 206 -20.78 0.48 -11.21
C THR A 206 -19.59 -0.46 -11.23
N ASP A 207 -19.93 -1.70 -11.56
CA ASP A 207 -19.04 -2.81 -11.85
C ASP A 207 -18.04 -2.44 -12.94
N ASP A 208 -16.77 -2.76 -12.71
CA ASP A 208 -15.78 -2.87 -13.78
C ASP A 208 -16.14 -4.12 -14.60
N GLU A 209 -16.91 -3.94 -15.68
CA GLU A 209 -17.10 -4.97 -16.71
C GLU A 209 -15.80 -5.10 -17.53
N ASP A 210 -15.04 -6.16 -17.24
CA ASP A 210 -14.12 -6.78 -18.18
C ASP A 210 -14.91 -7.38 -19.36
N ASP A 211 -14.48 -7.07 -20.57
CA ASP A 211 -14.97 -7.69 -21.81
C ASP A 211 -14.81 -9.23 -21.77
N GLU A 212 -15.91 -9.98 -21.59
CA GLU A 212 -16.01 -11.38 -22.05
C GLU A 212 -17.44 -11.72 -22.52
N VAL A 213 -17.53 -12.37 -23.68
CA VAL A 213 -18.76 -12.59 -24.47
C VAL A 213 -19.46 -13.91 -24.09
N ASP A 214 -20.75 -13.78 -23.72
CA ASP A 214 -21.93 -14.65 -23.82
C ASP A 214 -21.88 -16.19 -23.62
N GLY A 215 -22.78 -16.66 -22.73
CA GLY A 215 -23.41 -17.99 -22.81
C GLY A 215 -24.21 -18.47 -21.59
N ALA A 216 -25.51 -18.13 -21.53
CA ALA A 216 -26.64 -18.56 -20.66
C ALA A 216 -26.60 -20.01 -20.06
N SER A 217 -27.24 -20.40 -18.93
CA SER A 217 -28.55 -20.05 -18.36
C SER A 217 -28.84 -20.66 -16.94
N SER A 218 -29.61 -19.92 -16.13
CA SER A 218 -30.75 -20.30 -15.23
C SER A 218 -30.63 -20.97 -13.84
N SER A 219 -31.28 -20.28 -12.87
CA SER A 219 -32.09 -20.72 -11.67
C SER A 219 -31.38 -21.39 -10.48
N SER A 220 -31.68 -21.16 -9.18
CA SER A 220 -32.68 -20.35 -8.43
C SER A 220 -32.37 -20.42 -6.92
N ASP A 221 -32.67 -19.33 -6.19
CA ASP A 221 -33.16 -19.18 -4.80
C ASP A 221 -32.51 -19.87 -3.59
N GLY A 222 -32.21 -19.06 -2.56
CA GLY A 222 -32.06 -19.51 -1.17
C GLY A 222 -31.50 -18.45 -0.21
N ALA A 223 -32.38 -17.63 0.39
CA ALA A 223 -32.07 -16.68 1.45
C ALA A 223 -31.63 -17.36 2.76
N LEU A 224 -30.78 -16.71 3.58
CA LEU A 224 -30.81 -16.79 5.05
C LEU A 224 -29.96 -15.69 5.73
N SER A 225 -30.47 -15.28 6.90
CA SER A 225 -30.25 -14.10 7.72
C SER A 225 -28.83 -13.76 8.20
N SER A 226 -28.53 -12.45 8.17
CA SER A 226 -27.40 -11.77 8.81
C SER A 226 -27.66 -11.47 10.29
N ASN A 227 -26.67 -11.71 11.16
CA ASN A 227 -26.56 -11.08 12.48
C ASN A 227 -25.46 -10.02 12.43
N SER A 228 -25.84 -8.78 12.68
CA SER A 228 -24.99 -7.58 12.77
C SER A 228 -24.33 -7.49 14.15
N SER A 229 -23.00 -7.36 14.18
CA SER A 229 -22.26 -6.82 15.32
C SER A 229 -21.67 -5.48 14.92
N GLU A 230 -22.13 -4.41 15.58
CA GLU A 230 -21.68 -3.03 15.40
C GLU A 230 -20.17 -2.91 15.67
N ALA A 231 -19.45 -2.37 14.68
CA ALA A 231 -18.08 -1.92 14.84
C ALA A 231 -18.10 -0.41 15.02
N GLU A 232 -17.64 0.07 16.18
CA GLU A 232 -17.46 1.50 16.46
C GLU A 232 -16.45 2.09 15.46
N SER A 233 -16.91 3.08 14.69
CA SER A 233 -16.10 3.84 13.74
C SER A 233 -15.36 4.96 14.48
N GLY A 234 -14.09 4.75 14.80
CA GLY A 234 -13.17 5.85 15.08
C GLY A 234 -12.92 6.67 13.81
N GLU A 235 -12.86 7.99 13.92
CA GLU A 235 -12.49 8.86 12.79
C GLU A 235 -11.11 8.46 12.25
N PRO A 236 -10.92 8.40 10.92
CA PRO A 236 -9.64 8.00 10.34
C PRO A 236 -8.58 9.06 10.67
N GLU A 237 -7.51 8.63 11.34
CA GLU A 237 -6.32 9.43 11.56
C GLU A 237 -5.77 9.95 10.22
N GLU A 238 -5.52 11.25 10.12
CA GLU A 238 -5.16 11.92 8.87
C GLU A 238 -3.76 11.48 8.40
N ILE A 239 -3.70 10.74 7.28
CA ILE A 239 -2.44 10.27 6.69
C ILE A 239 -1.68 11.47 6.14
N ARG A 240 -0.46 11.68 6.64
CA ARG A 240 0.42 12.74 6.14
C ARG A 240 1.06 12.31 4.84
N VAL A 241 1.29 13.24 3.92
CA VAL A 241 2.18 13.03 2.76
C VAL A 241 3.37 13.94 3.00
N ILE A 242 4.57 13.40 3.16
CA ILE A 242 5.78 14.19 3.42
C ILE A 242 6.78 13.93 2.29
N VAL A 243 7.43 15.01 1.83
CA VAL A 243 8.36 15.07 0.68
C VAL A 243 9.75 14.63 1.11
#